data_AF-A0A0A0BD78-F1
#
_entry.id   AF-A0A0A0BD78-F1
#
_cell.length_a   1.000
_cell.length_b   1.000
_cell.length_c   1.000
_cell.angle_alpha   90.00
_cell.angle_beta   90.00
_cell.angle_gamma   90.00
#
_symmetry.space_group_name_H-M   'P 1'
#
loop_
_entity.id
_entity.type
_entity.pdbx_description
1 polymer ?
#
loop_
_entity_poly.entity_id
_entity_poly.type
_entity_poly.pdbx_seq_one_letter_code
_entity_poly.pdbx_strand_id
1 'polypeptide(L)'
;MADNAQNSQSTAKVVYLLMLVNIIVQFLGIIGVIIAYVHKSDAPAWLQTHYQFQIRTFWIGLLLIVGGIFLWSAGVGAIILLFWLVWLIVRCVKGMKYLDQNQPHPNPTTWLFS
;
A
#
# COMPACT_ATOMS: atom_id res chain seq x y z
N MET A 1 -23.74 -1.15 14.33
CA MET A 1 -23.37 -0.58 13.01
C MET A 1 -22.08 0.23 13.09
N ALA A 2 -21.88 1.09 14.10
CA ALA A 2 -20.63 1.83 14.31
C ALA A 2 -19.39 0.93 14.54
N ASP A 3 -19.54 -0.17 15.30
CA ASP A 3 -18.42 -1.08 15.62
C ASP A 3 -17.81 -1.76 14.38
N ASN A 4 -18.65 -2.13 13.39
CA ASN A 4 -18.17 -2.74 12.15
C ASN A 4 -17.40 -1.75 11.27
N ALA A 5 -17.83 -0.48 11.23
CA ALA A 5 -17.14 0.56 10.47
C ALA A 5 -15.76 0.87 11.07
N GLN A 6 -15.68 0.97 12.41
CA GLN A 6 -14.44 1.23 13.14
C GLN A 6 -13.44 0.07 13.00
N ASN A 7 -13.93 -1.18 13.06
CA ASN A 7 -13.11 -2.36 12.85
C ASN A 7 -12.56 -2.40 11.41
N SER A 8 -13.42 -2.14 10.41
CA SER A 8 -13.00 -2.12 9.00
C SER A 8 -11.93 -1.05 8.73
N GLN A 9 -12.08 0.15 9.30
CA GLN A 9 -11.08 1.21 9.17
C GLN A 9 -9.75 0.82 9.84
N SER A 10 -9.82 0.16 11.00
CA SER A 10 -8.64 -0.35 11.69
C SER A 10 -7.92 -1.41 10.85
N THR A 11 -8.65 -2.32 10.20
CA THR A 11 -8.08 -3.31 9.27
C THR A 11 -7.37 -2.63 8.10
N ALA A 12 -7.98 -1.62 7.47
CA ALA A 12 -7.33 -0.87 6.39
C ALA A 12 -6.05 -0.14 6.88
N LYS A 13 -6.03 0.40 8.11
CA LYS A 13 -4.81 0.99 8.71
C LYS A 13 -3.72 -0.06 8.93
N VAL A 14 -4.09 -1.24 9.44
CA VAL A 14 -3.16 -2.36 9.65
C VAL A 14 -2.49 -2.75 8.34
N VAL A 15 -3.21 -2.77 7.21
CA VAL A 15 -2.58 -3.05 5.91
C VAL A 15 -1.52 -2.00 5.54
N TYR A 16 -1.77 -0.70 5.76
CA TYR A 16 -0.75 0.33 5.55
C TYR A 16 0.49 0.12 6.44
N LEU A 17 0.27 -0.23 7.70
CA LEU A 17 1.38 -0.52 8.63
C LEU A 17 2.16 -1.76 8.19
N LEU A 18 1.49 -2.84 7.79
CA LEU A 18 2.15 -4.04 7.26
C LEU A 18 3.00 -3.71 6.02
N MET A 19 2.53 -2.82 5.15
CA MET A 19 3.30 -2.34 4.00
C MET A 19 4.51 -1.48 4.39
N LEU A 20 4.46 -0.75 5.51
CA LEU A 20 5.64 -0.04 6.01
C LEU A 20 6.65 -1.00 6.66
N VAL A 21 6.19 -1.95 7.47
CA VAL A 21 7.07 -2.96 8.09
C VAL A 21 7.69 -3.87 7.02
N ASN A 22 7.02 -4.04 5.88
CA ASN A 22 7.56 -4.74 4.71
C ASN A 22 8.91 -4.19 4.21
N ILE A 23 9.26 -2.95 4.53
CA ILE A 23 10.58 -2.37 4.20
C ILE A 23 11.70 -3.16 4.90
N ILE A 24 11.46 -3.59 6.15
CA ILE A 24 12.42 -4.34 6.96
C ILE A 24 12.21 -5.85 6.76
N VAL A 25 10.94 -6.26 6.61
CA VAL A 25 10.54 -7.68 6.57
C VAL A 25 9.75 -7.95 5.28
N GLN A 26 10.44 -8.23 4.18
CA GLN A 26 9.87 -8.30 2.82
C GLN A 26 8.68 -9.25 2.59
N PHE A 27 8.39 -10.20 3.48
CA PHE A 27 7.25 -11.10 3.33
C PHE A 27 5.94 -10.53 3.91
N LEU A 28 6.01 -9.51 4.77
CA LEU A 28 4.81 -8.94 5.40
C LEU A 28 3.90 -8.21 4.40
N GLY A 29 4.47 -7.69 3.30
CA GLY A 29 3.68 -7.09 2.23
C GLY A 29 2.71 -8.08 1.59
N ILE A 30 3.07 -9.37 1.53
CA ILE A 30 2.20 -10.44 1.01
C ILE A 30 0.98 -10.62 1.92
N ILE A 31 1.20 -10.64 3.23
CA ILE A 31 0.11 -10.73 4.21
C ILE A 31 -0.81 -9.51 4.09
N GLY A 32 -0.24 -8.30 4.00
CA GLY A 32 -1.00 -7.06 3.82
C GLY A 32 -1.87 -7.06 2.57
N VAL A 33 -1.34 -7.48 1.41
CA VAL A 33 -2.12 -7.51 0.16
C VAL A 33 -3.20 -8.60 0.18
N ILE A 34 -2.97 -9.74 0.82
CA ILE A 34 -3.99 -10.77 1.01
C ILE A 34 -5.16 -10.21 1.82
N ILE A 35 -4.87 -9.57 2.96
CA ILE A 35 -5.90 -8.94 3.80
C ILE A 35 -6.70 -7.92 2.98
N ALA A 36 -6.01 -7.10 2.16
CA ALA A 36 -6.66 -6.12 1.31
C ALA A 36 -7.59 -6.76 0.27
N TYR A 37 -7.18 -7.84 -0.39
CA TYR A 37 -8.03 -8.55 -1.35
C TYR A 37 -9.27 -9.15 -0.68
N VAL A 38 -9.08 -9.80 0.49
CA VAL A 38 -10.17 -10.46 1.23
C VAL A 38 -11.20 -9.44 1.71
N HIS A 39 -10.77 -8.32 2.28
CA HIS A 39 -11.70 -7.35 2.87
C HIS A 39 -12.28 -6.35 1.86
N LYS A 40 -11.73 -6.27 0.63
CA LYS A 40 -12.16 -5.27 -0.35
C LYS A 40 -13.61 -5.45 -0.81
N SER A 41 -14.11 -6.67 -0.99
CA SER A 41 -15.48 -6.90 -1.48
C SER A 41 -16.53 -6.49 -0.45
N ASP A 42 -16.22 -6.70 0.83
CA ASP A 42 -17.18 -6.60 1.92
C ASP A 42 -17.15 -5.21 2.59
N ALA A 43 -16.18 -4.38 2.21
CA ALA A 43 -15.99 -3.06 2.79
C ALA A 43 -16.91 -1.99 2.16
N PRO A 44 -17.26 -0.92 2.90
CA PRO A 44 -17.97 0.23 2.36
C PRO A 44 -17.23 0.86 1.18
N ALA A 45 -17.96 1.43 0.21
CA ALA A 45 -17.41 1.96 -1.04
C ALA A 45 -16.20 2.90 -0.86
N TRP A 46 -16.23 3.76 0.16
CA TRP A 46 -15.10 4.66 0.46
C TRP A 46 -13.84 3.90 0.90
N LEU A 47 -14.00 2.82 1.68
CA LEU A 47 -12.90 1.99 2.17
C LEU A 47 -12.31 1.10 1.07
N GLN A 48 -13.15 0.68 0.11
CA GLN A 48 -12.70 -0.09 -1.07
C GLN A 48 -11.63 0.68 -1.86
N THR A 49 -11.70 2.01 -1.88
CA THR A 49 -10.68 2.85 -2.55
C THR A 49 -9.30 2.70 -1.90
N HIS A 50 -9.24 2.58 -0.56
CA HIS A 50 -7.97 2.34 0.15
C HIS A 50 -7.43 0.95 -0.13
N TYR A 51 -8.27 -0.08 -0.10
CA TYR A 51 -7.83 -1.44 -0.42
C TYR A 51 -7.33 -1.55 -1.86
N GLN A 52 -8.02 -0.92 -2.82
CA GLN A 52 -7.57 -0.86 -4.21
C GLN A 52 -6.21 -0.17 -4.34
N PHE A 53 -6.02 0.95 -3.64
CA PHE A 53 -4.75 1.67 -3.62
C PHE A 53 -3.61 0.85 -2.99
N GLN A 54 -3.86 0.16 -1.88
CA GLN A 54 -2.90 -0.75 -1.22
C GLN A 54 -2.50 -1.90 -2.14
N ILE A 55 -3.47 -2.57 -2.76
CA ILE A 55 -3.23 -3.66 -3.72
C ILE A 55 -2.32 -3.18 -4.85
N ARG A 56 -2.64 -2.04 -5.47
CA ARG A 56 -1.79 -1.48 -6.53
C ARG A 56 -0.40 -1.09 -6.05
N THR A 57 -0.31 -0.57 -4.82
CA THR A 57 0.97 -0.20 -4.21
C THR A 57 1.87 -1.41 -4.01
N PHE A 58 1.31 -2.55 -3.59
CA PHE A 58 2.05 -3.79 -3.49
C PHE A 58 2.60 -4.23 -4.85
N TRP A 59 1.77 -4.31 -5.89
CA TRP A 59 2.21 -4.81 -7.20
C TRP A 59 3.20 -3.89 -7.91
N ILE A 60 2.99 -2.57 -7.86
CA ILE A 60 3.96 -1.61 -8.40
C ILE A 60 5.27 -1.67 -7.60
N GLY A 61 5.16 -1.82 -6.27
CA GLY A 61 6.31 -1.99 -5.41
C GLY A 61 7.11 -3.25 -5.76
N LEU A 62 6.43 -4.38 -5.95
CA LEU A 62 7.05 -5.64 -6.37
C LEU A 62 7.77 -5.49 -7.71
N LEU A 63 7.14 -4.83 -8.69
CA LEU A 63 7.77 -4.55 -9.99
C LEU A 63 9.06 -3.73 -9.83
N LEU A 64 9.03 -2.66 -9.03
CA LEU A 64 10.20 -1.81 -8.78
C LEU A 64 11.32 -2.58 -8.04
N ILE A 65 11.00 -3.41 -7.05
CA ILE A 65 12.00 -4.24 -6.36
C ILE A 65 12.64 -5.23 -7.34
N VAL A 66 11.81 -5.99 -8.06
CA VAL A 66 12.27 -7.01 -9.00
C VAL A 66 13.12 -6.38 -10.11
N GLY A 67 12.65 -5.28 -10.71
CA GLY A 67 13.41 -4.51 -11.70
C GLY A 67 14.70 -3.93 -11.14
N GLY A 68 14.68 -3.40 -9.91
CA GLY A 68 15.87 -2.89 -9.22
C GLY A 68 16.93 -3.96 -8.97
N ILE A 69 16.52 -5.19 -8.61
CA ILE A 69 17.42 -6.34 -8.46
C ILE A 69 18.01 -6.75 -9.80
N PHE A 70 17.20 -6.85 -10.87
CA PHE A 70 17.70 -7.19 -12.20
C PHE A 70 18.69 -6.16 -12.76
N LEU A 71 18.46 -4.87 -12.50
CA LEU A 71 19.34 -3.78 -12.92
C LEU A 71 20.48 -3.49 -11.92
N TRP A 72 20.63 -4.31 -10.88
CA TRP A 72 21.67 -4.11 -9.87
C TRP A 72 23.09 -4.15 -10.47
N SER A 73 23.32 -5.08 -11.40
CA SER A 73 24.60 -5.23 -12.10
C SER A 73 24.98 -4.00 -12.94
N ALA A 74 24.00 -3.22 -13.39
CA ALA A 74 24.20 -1.99 -14.14
C ALA A 74 24.44 -0.75 -13.26
N GLY A 75 24.46 -0.90 -11.92
CA GLY A 75 24.61 0.21 -10.96
C GLY A 75 23.37 1.09 -10.79
N VAL A 76 22.37 0.97 -11.67
CA VAL A 76 21.10 1.74 -11.60
C VAL A 76 20.11 1.14 -10.60
N GLY A 77 20.25 -0.15 -10.28
CA GLY A 77 19.37 -0.84 -9.34
C GLY A 77 19.24 -0.16 -7.97
N ALA A 78 20.35 0.37 -7.43
CA ALA A 78 20.35 1.10 -6.16
C ALA A 78 19.46 2.36 -6.19
N ILE A 79 19.47 3.10 -7.30
CA ILE A 79 18.64 4.31 -7.48
C ILE A 79 17.16 3.93 -7.54
N ILE A 80 16.82 2.84 -8.24
CA ILE A 80 15.46 2.33 -8.34
C ILE A 80 14.92 1.89 -6.98
N LEU A 81 15.73 1.17 -6.19
CA LEU A 81 15.34 0.72 -4.86
C LEU A 81 15.20 1.89 -3.86
N LEU A 82 16.06 2.92 -3.97
CA LEU A 82 15.92 4.14 -3.16
C LEU A 82 14.66 4.93 -3.54
N PHE A 83 14.37 5.05 -4.84
CA PHE A 83 13.11 5.64 -5.31
C PHE A 83 11.91 4.86 -4.80
N TRP A 84 11.93 3.53 -4.91
CA TRP A 84 10.89 2.64 -4.40
C TRP A 84 10.63 2.87 -2.90
N LEU A 85 11.68 2.98 -2.08
CA LEU A 85 11.58 3.19 -0.65
C LEU A 85 10.83 4.49 -0.32
N VAL A 86 11.28 5.61 -0.88
CA VAL A 86 10.64 6.92 -0.66
C VAL A 86 9.20 6.91 -1.18
N TRP A 87 9.00 6.35 -2.37
CA TRP A 87 7.69 6.26 -3.00
C TRP A 87 6.69 5.45 -2.15
N LEU A 88 7.11 4.30 -1.61
CA LEU A 88 6.28 3.46 -0.75
C LEU A 88 5.87 4.20 0.53
N ILE A 89 6.83 4.86 1.19
CA ILE A 89 6.56 5.63 2.42
C ILE A 89 5.55 6.74 2.14
N VAL A 90 5.76 7.54 1.09
CA VAL A 90 4.85 8.64 0.73
C VAL A 90 3.44 8.14 0.45
N ARG A 91 3.31 7.04 -0.30
CA ARG A 91 2.01 6.41 -0.62
C ARG A 91 1.29 5.94 0.65
N CYS A 92 1.99 5.25 1.55
CA CYS A 92 1.40 4.80 2.81
C CYS A 92 0.97 5.97 3.70
N VAL A 93 1.81 7.01 3.86
CA VAL A 93 1.47 8.19 4.68
C VAL A 93 0.26 8.94 4.12
N LYS A 94 0.20 9.15 2.79
CA LYS A 94 -0.96 9.79 2.16
C LYS A 94 -2.23 8.95 2.29
N GLY A 95 -2.12 7.64 2.05
CA GLY A 95 -3.24 6.71 2.20
C GLY A 95 -3.80 6.68 3.62
N MET A 96 -2.93 6.67 4.63
CA MET A 96 -3.32 6.77 6.04
C MET A 96 -3.95 8.13 6.38
N LYS A 97 -3.41 9.24 5.84
CA LYS A 97 -3.97 10.58 6.07
C LYS A 97 -5.44 10.67 5.63
N TYR A 98 -5.78 10.18 4.43
CA TYR A 98 -7.17 10.17 3.96
C TYR A 98 -8.04 9.22 4.79
N LEU A 99 -7.48 8.07 5.18
CA LEU A 99 -8.16 7.07 5.99
C LEU A 99 -8.50 7.61 7.39
N ASP A 100 -7.60 8.37 8.02
CA ASP A 100 -7.80 9.02 9.32
C ASP A 100 -8.86 10.13 9.26
N GLN A 101 -9.01 10.76 8.09
CA GLN A 101 -10.04 11.77 7.84
C GLN A 101 -11.40 11.16 7.48
N ASN A 102 -11.53 9.83 7.46
CA ASN A 102 -12.72 9.10 6.99
C ASN A 102 -13.14 9.51 5.57
N GLN A 103 -12.16 9.82 4.72
CA GLN A 103 -12.38 10.21 3.33
C GLN A 103 -11.93 9.10 2.39
N PRO A 104 -12.63 8.87 1.27
CA PRO A 104 -12.15 7.96 0.24
C PRO A 104 -10.81 8.46 -0.32
N HIS A 105 -9.96 7.52 -0.73
CA HIS A 105 -8.74 7.85 -1.46
C HIS A 105 -9.11 8.50 -2.81
N PRO A 106 -8.65 9.72 -3.11
CA PRO A 106 -9.13 10.50 -4.26
C PRO A 106 -8.76 9.87 -5.61
N ASN A 107 -7.59 9.24 -5.71
CA ASN A 107 -7.17 8.55 -6.93
C ASN A 107 -6.51 7.19 -6.60
N PRO A 108 -7.33 6.13 -6.38
CA PRO A 108 -6.81 4.83 -5.98
C PRO A 108 -6.00 4.14 -7.09
N THR A 109 -6.14 4.59 -8.34
CA THR A 109 -5.46 4.02 -9.52
C THR A 109 -4.11 4.65 -9.83
N THR A 110 -3.69 5.67 -9.08
CA THR A 110 -2.44 6.39 -9.33
C THR A 110 -1.21 5.48 -9.25
N TRP A 111 -0.18 5.84 -10.01
CA TRP A 111 1.13 5.20 -9.98
C TRP A 111 2.17 5.94 -9.15
N LEU A 112 2.09 7.27 -9.05
CA LEU A 112 3.12 8.10 -8.43
C LEU A 112 2.78 8.47 -6.98
N PHE A 113 2.27 9.68 -6.73
CA PHE A 113 2.17 10.23 -5.36
C PHE A 113 0.78 10.72 -4.96
N SER A 114 -0.30 10.43 -5.70
CA SER A 114 -1.64 10.85 -5.27
C SER A 114 -2.06 10.20 -3.96
#